data_AF-A0A838NYB0-F1
#
_entry.id   AF-A0A838NYB0-F1
#
_cell.length_a   1.000
_cell.length_b   1.000
_cell.length_c   1.000
_cell.angle_alpha   90.00
_cell.angle_beta   90.00
_cell.angle_gamma   90.00
#
_symmetry.space_group_name_H-M   'P 1'
#
loop_
_entity.id
_entity.type
_entity.pdbx_description
1 polymer ?
#
loop_
_entity_poly.entity_id
_entity_poly.type
_entity_poly.pdbx_seq_one_letter_code
_entity_poly.pdbx_strand_id
1 'polypeptide(L)'
;MMARAALLTVRDLIGGLLLAVATGGLIDALGRPYMLVFRILSILAAGCILYLGVRLWGRDISRMAGAADPESAGRRTARVLMPVMVTIGVALGLLEPSLVQRGATAGLGIHIVYTLLFVPATLVIASVGAFVIGKVLRGPTFGARLALGGGLAAAAAFLVVDLAMDAIGWRVGAPGAAQRATMVVVTTLGICAAAIAAGTVIGSMLTTPFTSRTS
;
A
#
# COMPACT_ATOMS: atom_id res chain seq x y z
N MET A 1 -1.51 -8.52 -19.89
CA MET A 1 -0.61 -8.04 -18.81
C MET A 1 -1.36 -7.48 -17.61
N MET A 2 -2.47 -6.75 -17.80
CA MET A 2 -3.27 -6.13 -16.72
C MET A 2 -3.61 -7.08 -15.56
N ALA A 3 -4.35 -8.17 -15.82
CA ALA A 3 -4.76 -9.12 -14.79
C ALA A 3 -3.56 -9.76 -14.06
N ARG A 4 -2.51 -10.09 -14.80
CA ARG A 4 -1.27 -10.64 -14.23
C ARG A 4 -0.58 -9.63 -13.30
N ALA A 5 -0.49 -8.36 -13.69
CA ALA A 5 0.08 -7.31 -12.87
C ALA A 5 -0.73 -7.09 -11.59
N ALA A 6 -2.06 -7.06 -11.68
CA ALA A 6 -2.95 -6.98 -10.51
C ALA A 6 -2.74 -8.16 -9.55
N LEU A 7 -2.70 -9.40 -10.07
CA LEU A 7 -2.44 -10.59 -9.27
C LEU A 7 -1.08 -10.57 -8.59
N LEU A 8 -0.02 -10.12 -9.29
CA LEU A 8 1.31 -9.96 -8.69
C LEU A 8 1.30 -8.90 -7.57
N THR A 9 0.64 -7.75 -7.79
CA THR A 9 0.51 -6.70 -6.77
C THR A 9 -0.21 -7.21 -5.53
N VAL A 10 -1.31 -7.93 -5.68
CA VAL A 10 -2.04 -8.52 -4.54
C VAL A 10 -1.18 -9.59 -3.86
N ARG A 11 -0.66 -10.56 -4.61
CA ARG A 11 0.13 -11.66 -4.05
C ARG A 11 1.32 -11.15 -3.23
N ASP A 12 2.06 -10.19 -3.77
CA ASP A 12 3.33 -9.78 -3.18
C ASP A 12 3.16 -8.71 -2.11
N LEU A 13 2.32 -7.70 -2.33
CA LEU A 13 2.14 -6.61 -1.38
C LEU A 13 1.11 -6.94 -0.30
N ILE A 14 -0.09 -7.40 -0.69
CA ILE A 14 -1.12 -7.78 0.28
C ILE A 14 -0.73 -9.09 0.97
N GLY A 15 -0.27 -10.09 0.22
CA GLY A 15 0.23 -11.33 0.82
C GLY A 15 1.43 -11.09 1.76
N GLY A 16 2.36 -10.22 1.37
CA GLY A 16 3.46 -9.80 2.24
C GLY A 16 2.99 -9.09 3.51
N LEU A 17 2.02 -8.18 3.40
CA LEU A 17 1.42 -7.51 4.56
C LEU A 17 0.72 -8.49 5.51
N LEU A 18 -0.11 -9.38 4.99
CA LEU A 18 -0.80 -10.39 5.79
C LEU A 18 0.18 -11.31 6.51
N LEU A 19 1.22 -11.77 5.80
CA LEU A 19 2.26 -12.62 6.40
C LEU A 19 3.06 -11.88 7.47
N ALA A 20 3.37 -10.60 7.26
CA ALA A 20 4.07 -9.76 8.23
C ALA A 20 3.24 -9.57 9.50
N VAL A 21 1.95 -9.27 9.37
CA VAL A 21 1.02 -9.13 10.50
C VAL A 21 0.86 -10.45 11.26
N ALA A 22 0.65 -11.56 10.54
CA ALA A 22 0.47 -12.87 11.16
C ALA A 22 1.73 -13.30 11.93
N THR A 23 2.91 -13.10 11.33
CA THR A 23 4.19 -13.48 11.94
C THR A 23 4.54 -12.57 13.11
N GLY A 24 4.36 -11.25 12.98
CA GLY A 24 4.58 -10.30 14.08
C GLY A 24 3.65 -10.60 15.25
N GLY A 25 2.36 -10.84 14.98
CA GLY A 25 1.39 -11.20 16.01
C GLY A 25 1.72 -12.52 16.71
N LEU A 26 2.21 -13.53 15.99
CA LEU A 26 2.66 -14.79 16.57
C LEU A 26 3.88 -14.60 17.49
N ILE A 27 4.87 -13.83 17.05
CA ILE A 27 6.06 -13.52 17.86
C ILE A 27 5.65 -12.77 19.13
N ASP A 28 4.82 -11.73 19.02
CA ASP A 28 4.35 -10.97 20.17
C ASP A 28 3.56 -11.85 21.16
N ALA A 29 2.75 -12.78 20.67
CA ALA A 29 1.98 -13.71 21.50
C ALA A 29 2.87 -14.66 22.33
N LEU A 30 4.00 -15.10 21.78
CA LEU A 30 4.97 -15.98 22.45
C LEU A 30 5.79 -15.24 23.53
N GLY A 31 5.85 -13.91 23.45
CA GLY A 31 6.77 -13.07 24.23
C GLY A 31 6.28 -12.54 25.57
N ARG A 32 5.16 -13.03 26.12
CA ARG A 32 4.50 -12.45 27.31
C ARG A 32 5.43 -12.14 28.52
N PRO A 33 6.46 -12.94 28.85
CA PRO A 33 7.40 -12.59 29.93
C PRO A 33 8.55 -11.65 29.52
N TYR A 34 8.81 -11.45 28.23
CA TYR A 34 9.92 -10.63 27.70
C TYR A 34 9.44 -9.61 26.66
N MET A 35 8.43 -8.82 27.04
CA MET A 35 7.63 -7.97 26.17
C MET A 35 8.46 -7.06 25.24
N LEU A 36 9.55 -6.44 25.73
CA LEU A 36 10.34 -5.52 24.91
C LEU A 36 11.13 -6.24 23.81
N VAL A 37 11.80 -7.35 24.15
CA VAL A 37 12.64 -8.11 23.21
C VAL A 37 11.78 -8.71 22.11
N PHE A 38 10.67 -9.36 22.47
CA PHE A 38 9.77 -9.95 21.49
C PHE A 38 9.07 -8.90 20.61
N ARG A 39 8.78 -7.72 21.16
CA ARG A 39 8.24 -6.62 20.35
C ARG A 39 9.24 -6.11 19.32
N ILE A 40 10.51 -5.99 19.68
CA ILE A 40 11.58 -5.64 18.73
C ILE A 40 11.69 -6.73 17.66
N LEU A 41 11.69 -8.01 18.05
CA LEU A 41 11.74 -9.13 17.11
C LEU A 41 10.53 -9.15 16.17
N SER A 42 9.32 -8.89 16.67
CA SER A 42 8.08 -8.78 15.90
C SER A 42 8.18 -7.69 14.84
N ILE A 43 8.63 -6.48 15.23
CA ILE A 43 8.83 -5.35 14.32
C ILE A 43 9.88 -5.69 13.25
N LEU A 44 11.02 -6.27 13.64
CA LEU A 44 12.08 -6.65 12.70
C LEU A 44 11.60 -7.74 11.72
N ALA A 45 10.90 -8.76 12.21
CA ALA A 45 10.36 -9.83 11.38
C ALA A 45 9.32 -9.29 10.38
N ALA A 46 8.35 -8.50 10.85
CA ALA A 46 7.35 -7.87 10.00
C ALA A 46 8.00 -6.95 8.95
N GLY A 47 8.98 -6.14 9.36
CA GLY A 47 9.74 -5.27 8.46
C GLY A 47 10.50 -6.05 7.39
N CYS A 48 11.16 -7.15 7.76
CA CYS A 48 11.84 -8.04 6.82
C CYS A 48 10.88 -8.67 5.81
N ILE A 49 9.72 -9.18 6.27
CA ILE A 49 8.71 -9.79 5.40
C ILE A 49 8.15 -8.76 4.41
N LEU A 50 7.80 -7.57 4.88
CA LEU A 50 7.32 -6.49 4.01
C LEU A 50 8.39 -6.08 2.99
N TYR A 51 9.64 -5.95 3.42
CA TYR A 51 10.76 -5.65 2.52
C TYR A 51 10.90 -6.69 1.41
N LEU A 52 10.79 -7.97 1.76
CA LEU A 52 10.83 -9.07 0.80
C LEU A 52 9.62 -9.03 -0.15
N GLY A 53 8.42 -8.78 0.36
CA GLY A 53 7.20 -8.62 -0.45
C GLY A 53 7.35 -7.51 -1.50
N VAL A 54 7.80 -6.32 -1.09
CA VAL A 54 8.05 -5.19 -2.01
C VAL A 54 9.16 -5.52 -3.01
N ARG A 55 10.23 -6.20 -2.59
CA ARG A 55 11.31 -6.62 -3.48
C ARG A 55 10.81 -7.60 -4.53
N LEU A 56 10.04 -8.61 -4.13
CA LEU A 56 9.46 -9.63 -5.01
C LEU A 56 8.50 -8.99 -6.01
N TRP A 57 7.64 -8.09 -5.55
CA TRP A 57 6.73 -7.32 -6.40
C TRP A 57 7.50 -6.53 -7.48
N GLY A 58 8.47 -5.71 -7.07
CA GLY A 58 9.25 -4.90 -8.00
C GLY A 58 10.02 -5.76 -9.02
N ARG A 59 10.55 -6.90 -8.59
CA ARG A 59 11.21 -7.87 -9.47
C ARG A 59 10.23 -8.48 -10.47
N ASP A 60 9.10 -8.98 -10.01
CA ASP A 60 8.20 -9.77 -10.86
C ASP A 60 7.43 -8.88 -11.85
N ILE A 61 7.07 -7.65 -11.47
CA ILE A 61 6.55 -6.64 -12.39
C ILE A 61 7.62 -6.27 -13.43
N SER A 62 8.88 -6.06 -13.01
CA SER A 62 9.96 -5.73 -13.93
C SER A 62 10.29 -6.87 -14.90
N ARG A 63 10.25 -8.12 -14.42
CA ARG A 63 10.42 -9.32 -15.25
C ARG A 63 9.30 -9.42 -16.27
N MET A 64 8.05 -9.21 -15.86
CA MET A 64 6.90 -9.19 -16.77
C MET A 64 7.04 -8.09 -17.83
N ALA A 65 7.65 -6.95 -17.50
CA ALA A 65 7.91 -5.85 -18.42
C ALA A 65 9.14 -6.06 -19.33
N GLY A 66 9.86 -7.18 -19.21
CA GLY A 66 11.05 -7.47 -20.00
C GLY A 66 12.31 -6.72 -19.59
N ALA A 67 12.45 -6.35 -18.30
CA ALA A 67 13.67 -5.71 -17.80
C ALA A 67 14.90 -6.61 -17.97
N ALA A 68 16.05 -6.01 -18.32
CA ALA A 68 17.32 -6.73 -18.45
C ALA A 68 17.83 -7.30 -17.10
N ASP A 69 17.63 -6.56 -15.99
CA ASP A 69 17.97 -7.02 -14.63
C ASP A 69 16.79 -6.80 -13.66
N PRO A 70 15.83 -7.75 -13.61
CA PRO A 70 14.69 -7.67 -12.70
C PRO A 70 15.08 -7.72 -11.22
N GLU A 71 16.20 -8.37 -10.86
CA GLU A 71 16.64 -8.50 -9.47
C GLU A 71 17.12 -7.17 -8.91
N SER A 72 17.90 -6.41 -9.69
CA SER A 72 18.28 -5.04 -9.34
C SER A 72 17.07 -4.11 -9.24
N ALA A 73 16.10 -4.26 -10.15
CA ALA A 73 14.85 -3.50 -10.10
C ALA A 73 14.06 -3.75 -8.80
N GLY A 74 13.92 -5.02 -8.40
CA GLY A 74 13.29 -5.39 -7.12
C GLY A 74 14.01 -4.79 -5.92
N ARG A 75 15.35 -4.90 -5.86
CA ARG A 75 16.14 -4.31 -4.76
C ARG A 75 15.98 -2.79 -4.67
N ARG A 76 16.01 -2.08 -5.81
CA ARG A 76 15.81 -0.63 -5.86
C ARG A 76 14.41 -0.24 -5.41
N THR A 77 13.39 -0.99 -5.84
CA THR A 77 12.00 -0.79 -5.44
C THR A 77 11.85 -0.89 -3.92
N ALA A 78 12.36 -1.96 -3.31
CA ALA A 78 12.30 -2.15 -1.87
C ALA A 78 13.05 -1.06 -1.09
N ARG A 79 14.27 -0.68 -1.52
CA ARG A 79 15.06 0.37 -0.85
C ARG A 79 14.37 1.73 -0.83
N VAL A 80 13.58 2.05 -1.85
CA VAL A 80 12.88 3.34 -1.94
C VAL A 80 11.50 3.28 -1.29
N LEU A 81 10.71 2.25 -1.59
CA LEU A 81 9.32 2.19 -1.15
C LEU A 81 9.19 1.81 0.33
N MET A 82 10.06 0.95 0.88
CA MET A 82 9.94 0.53 2.28
C MET A 82 10.09 1.68 3.27
N PRO A 83 11.10 2.56 3.17
CA PRO A 83 11.17 3.74 4.04
C PRO A 83 9.92 4.61 3.94
N VAL A 84 9.39 4.82 2.72
CA VAL A 84 8.16 5.60 2.51
C VAL A 84 6.96 4.96 3.20
N MET A 85 6.77 3.65 3.05
CA MET A 85 5.69 2.92 3.72
C MET A 85 5.81 3.00 5.24
N VAL A 86 7.02 2.84 5.79
CA VAL A 86 7.27 2.97 7.24
C VAL A 86 6.99 4.39 7.71
N THR A 87 7.49 5.41 7.02
CA THR A 87 7.26 6.81 7.38
C THR A 87 5.77 7.15 7.36
N ILE A 88 5.04 6.72 6.34
CA ILE A 88 3.59 6.95 6.25
C ILE A 88 2.86 6.19 7.35
N GLY A 89 3.20 4.92 7.60
CA GLY A 89 2.58 4.13 8.67
C GLY A 89 2.79 4.75 10.06
N VAL A 90 4.01 5.20 10.35
CA VAL A 90 4.32 5.91 11.60
C VAL A 90 3.57 7.25 11.67
N ALA A 91 3.59 8.04 10.59
CA ALA A 91 2.89 9.30 10.54
C ALA A 91 1.38 9.13 10.77
N LEU A 92 0.74 8.15 10.11
CA LEU A 92 -0.67 7.83 10.32
C LEU A 92 -0.93 7.40 11.77
N GLY A 93 -0.13 6.49 12.33
CA GLY A 93 -0.30 6.03 13.71
C GLY A 93 -0.17 7.13 14.77
N LEU A 94 0.64 8.15 14.51
CA LEU A 94 0.80 9.31 15.40
C LEU A 94 -0.26 10.40 15.17
N LEU A 95 -0.61 10.65 13.91
CA LEU A 95 -1.51 11.73 13.53
C LEU A 95 -2.98 11.37 13.71
N GLU A 96 -3.37 10.12 13.47
CA GLU A 96 -4.77 9.69 13.49
C GLU A 96 -5.48 10.03 14.82
N PRO A 97 -4.97 9.68 16.02
CA PRO A 97 -5.68 9.98 17.27
C PRO A 97 -5.86 11.49 17.47
N SER A 98 -4.82 12.26 17.15
CA SER A 98 -4.82 13.73 17.29
C SER A 98 -5.80 14.39 16.32
N LEU A 99 -5.87 13.92 15.07
CA LEU A 99 -6.75 14.45 14.04
C LEU A 99 -8.19 14.02 14.25
N VAL A 100 -8.43 12.82 14.77
CA VAL A 100 -9.76 12.37 15.18
C VAL A 100 -10.30 13.25 16.31
N GLN A 101 -9.48 13.55 17.32
CA GLN A 101 -9.87 14.43 18.41
C GLN A 101 -10.19 15.85 17.92
N ARG A 102 -9.33 16.43 17.08
CA ARG A 102 -9.57 17.75 16.47
C ARG A 102 -10.79 17.76 15.56
N GLY A 103 -10.97 16.70 14.77
CA GLY A 103 -12.14 16.51 13.92
C GLY A 103 -13.43 16.50 14.74
N ALA A 104 -13.45 15.76 15.85
CA ALA A 104 -14.59 15.74 16.77
C ALA A 104 -14.92 17.13 17.32
N THR A 105 -13.91 17.92 17.70
CA THR A 105 -14.14 19.32 18.15
C THR A 105 -14.66 20.23 17.05
N ALA A 106 -14.38 19.93 15.78
CA ALA A 106 -14.87 20.65 14.62
C ALA A 106 -16.20 20.08 14.06
N GLY A 107 -16.81 19.09 14.73
CA GLY A 107 -18.04 18.43 14.27
C GLY A 107 -17.86 17.48 13.09
N LEU A 108 -16.62 17.11 12.73
CA LEU A 108 -16.33 16.14 11.69
C LEU A 108 -16.49 14.71 12.22
N GLY A 109 -17.16 13.87 11.43
CA GLY A 109 -17.23 12.43 11.71
C GLY A 109 -15.87 11.74 11.52
N ILE A 110 -15.61 10.71 12.31
CA ILE A 110 -14.36 9.91 12.26
C ILE A 110 -14.08 9.38 10.86
N HIS A 111 -15.12 8.89 10.16
CA HIS A 111 -15.02 8.43 8.78
C HIS A 111 -14.43 9.47 7.83
N ILE A 112 -14.78 10.75 7.97
CA ILE A 112 -14.22 11.83 7.12
C ILE A 112 -12.72 11.99 7.39
N VAL A 113 -12.33 12.02 8.66
CA VAL A 113 -10.91 12.12 9.06
C VAL A 113 -10.12 10.92 8.54
N TYR A 114 -10.72 9.73 8.63
CA TYR A 114 -10.17 8.50 8.08
C TYR A 114 -9.97 8.60 6.56
N THR A 115 -10.98 8.99 5.79
CA THR A 115 -10.87 9.19 4.33
C THR A 115 -9.75 10.17 3.97
N LEU A 116 -9.69 11.31 4.68
CA LEU A 116 -8.69 12.37 4.45
C LEU A 116 -7.25 11.94 4.75
N LEU A 117 -7.06 10.90 5.56
CA LEU A 117 -5.73 10.37 5.88
C LEU A 117 -5.34 9.21 4.96
N PHE A 118 -6.24 8.24 4.79
CA PHE A 118 -5.90 6.99 4.13
C PHE A 118 -5.92 7.09 2.60
N VAL A 119 -6.76 7.96 2.01
CA VAL A 119 -6.77 8.15 0.54
C VAL A 119 -5.45 8.80 0.06
N PRO A 120 -4.96 9.90 0.66
CA PRO A 120 -3.66 10.47 0.27
C PRO A 120 -2.48 9.54 0.58
N ALA A 121 -2.51 8.81 1.70
CA ALA A 121 -1.48 7.81 2.00
C ALA A 121 -1.41 6.73 0.91
N THR A 122 -2.57 6.21 0.50
CA THR A 122 -2.68 5.22 -0.58
C THR A 122 -2.15 5.78 -1.91
N LEU A 123 -2.51 7.03 -2.26
CA LEU A 123 -2.00 7.74 -3.42
C LEU A 123 -0.47 7.77 -3.43
N VAL A 124 0.15 8.20 -2.33
CA VAL A 124 1.60 8.38 -2.23
C VAL A 124 2.32 7.05 -2.33
N ILE A 125 1.89 6.02 -1.59
CA ILE A 125 2.53 4.69 -1.60
C ILE A 125 2.49 4.10 -3.01
N ALA A 126 1.33 4.09 -3.64
CA ALA A 126 1.18 3.56 -5.00
C ALA A 126 1.99 4.38 -6.03
N SER A 127 1.99 5.71 -5.92
CA SER A 127 2.74 6.60 -6.80
C SER A 127 4.24 6.35 -6.72
N VAL A 128 4.79 6.26 -5.51
CA VAL A 128 6.24 6.03 -5.31
C VAL A 128 6.64 4.65 -5.84
N GLY A 129 5.85 3.61 -5.53
CA GLY A 129 6.12 2.25 -6.03
C GLY A 129 6.13 2.20 -7.56
N ALA A 130 5.11 2.77 -8.20
CA ALA A 130 5.01 2.83 -9.66
C ALA A 130 6.10 3.72 -10.28
N PHE A 131 6.45 4.84 -9.64
CA PHE A 131 7.54 5.72 -10.10
C PHE A 131 8.86 4.97 -10.20
N VAL A 132 9.25 4.25 -9.14
CA VAL A 132 10.53 3.55 -9.08
C VAL A 132 10.61 2.46 -10.14
N ILE A 133 9.54 1.67 -10.30
CA ILE A 133 9.45 0.66 -11.36
C ILE A 133 9.58 1.32 -12.74
N GLY A 134 8.76 2.33 -13.04
CA GLY A 134 8.79 2.98 -14.34
C GLY A 134 10.14 3.65 -14.64
N LYS A 135 10.77 4.27 -13.63
CA LYS A 135 12.11 4.85 -13.73
C LYS A 135 13.16 3.81 -14.10
N VAL A 136 13.13 2.64 -13.46
CA VAL A 136 14.08 1.55 -13.75
C VAL A 136 13.86 0.97 -15.14
N LEU A 137 12.60 0.86 -15.59
CA LEU A 137 12.26 0.23 -16.87
C LEU A 137 12.51 1.13 -18.07
N ARG A 138 12.04 2.38 -18.04
CA ARG A 138 11.97 3.27 -19.21
C ARG A 138 12.30 4.73 -18.89
N GLY A 139 12.97 4.99 -17.76
CA GLY A 139 13.40 6.32 -17.37
C GLY A 139 12.36 7.18 -16.63
N PRO A 140 12.75 8.37 -16.15
CA PRO A 140 11.99 9.15 -15.17
C PRO A 140 10.64 9.65 -15.71
N THR A 141 10.55 10.01 -16.99
CA THR A 141 9.30 10.48 -17.60
C THR A 141 8.23 9.40 -17.62
N PHE A 142 8.62 8.16 -17.96
CA PHE A 142 7.71 7.02 -17.87
C PHE A 142 7.36 6.70 -16.42
N GLY A 143 8.34 6.77 -15.51
CA GLY A 143 8.12 6.69 -14.07
C GLY A 143 7.04 7.65 -13.57
N ALA A 144 7.10 8.93 -13.95
CA ALA A 144 6.11 9.94 -13.54
C ALA A 144 4.70 9.63 -14.07
N ARG A 145 4.58 9.18 -15.32
CA ARG A 145 3.30 8.75 -15.90
C ARG A 145 2.74 7.54 -15.16
N LEU A 146 3.59 6.55 -14.86
CA LEU A 146 3.21 5.34 -14.13
C LEU A 146 2.79 5.67 -12.68
N ALA A 147 3.49 6.62 -12.05
CA ALA A 147 3.16 7.15 -10.72
C ALA A 147 1.78 7.79 -10.68
N LEU A 148 1.50 8.71 -11.61
CA LEU A 148 0.19 9.35 -11.75
C LEU A 148 -0.92 8.33 -11.99
N GLY A 149 -0.74 7.45 -12.99
CA GLY A 149 -1.76 6.46 -13.34
C GLY A 149 -2.03 5.46 -12.20
N GLY A 150 -0.98 4.83 -11.67
CA GLY A 150 -1.10 3.84 -10.60
C GLY A 150 -1.56 4.46 -9.28
N GLY A 151 -1.05 5.64 -8.93
CA GLY A 151 -1.42 6.37 -7.73
C GLY A 151 -2.87 6.81 -7.72
N LEU A 152 -3.33 7.50 -8.78
CA LEU A 152 -4.72 7.95 -8.87
C LEU A 152 -5.69 6.78 -8.91
N ALA A 153 -5.36 5.70 -9.63
CA ALA A 153 -6.18 4.50 -9.64
C ALA A 153 -6.29 3.84 -8.26
N ALA A 154 -5.18 3.76 -7.51
CA ALA A 154 -5.18 3.25 -6.14
C ALA A 154 -6.07 4.09 -5.22
N ALA A 155 -5.88 5.41 -5.24
CA ALA A 155 -6.58 6.35 -4.38
C ALA A 155 -8.09 6.39 -4.70
N ALA A 156 -8.46 6.40 -5.98
CA ALA A 156 -9.84 6.36 -6.42
C ALA A 156 -10.52 5.05 -6.02
N ALA A 157 -9.85 3.90 -6.19
CA ALA A 157 -10.40 2.61 -5.80
C ALA A 157 -10.59 2.50 -4.28
N PHE A 158 -9.62 2.98 -3.49
CA PHE A 158 -9.75 3.05 -2.04
C PHE A 158 -10.94 3.92 -1.64
N LEU A 159 -11.04 5.14 -2.20
CA LEU A 159 -12.13 6.07 -1.92
C LEU A 159 -13.49 5.47 -2.27
N VAL A 160 -13.61 4.80 -3.42
CA VAL A 160 -14.87 4.14 -3.82
C VAL A 160 -15.26 3.06 -2.82
N VAL A 161 -14.32 2.24 -2.35
CA VAL A 161 -14.61 1.23 -1.33
C VAL A 161 -15.01 1.89 -0.01
N ASP A 162 -14.29 2.92 0.43
CA ASP A 162 -14.58 3.64 1.67
C ASP A 162 -16.00 4.24 1.67
N LEU A 163 -16.37 4.95 0.59
CA LEU A 163 -17.70 5.52 0.42
C LEU A 163 -18.80 4.45 0.28
N ALA A 164 -18.52 3.35 -0.42
CA ALA A 164 -19.47 2.25 -0.56
C ALA A 164 -19.73 1.58 0.80
N MET A 165 -18.68 1.34 1.59
CA MET A 165 -18.78 0.76 2.93
C MET A 165 -19.52 1.69 3.89
N ASP A 166 -19.28 3.01 3.80
CA ASP A 166 -20.06 4.00 4.55
C ASP A 166 -21.56 3.95 4.18
N ALA A 167 -21.88 3.93 2.89
CA ALA A 167 -23.25 3.91 2.40
C ALA A 167 -24.05 2.68 2.85
N ILE A 168 -23.40 1.53 3.05
CA ILE A 168 -24.04 0.30 3.56
C ILE A 168 -23.96 0.15 5.08
N GLY A 169 -23.54 1.19 5.81
CA GLY A 169 -23.51 1.21 7.28
C GLY A 169 -22.29 0.53 7.92
N TRP A 170 -21.27 0.17 7.13
CA TRP A 170 -19.95 -0.29 7.61
C TRP A 170 -18.99 0.89 7.86
N ARG A 171 -19.54 2.00 8.35
CA ARG A 171 -18.82 3.25 8.62
C ARG A 171 -17.76 3.08 9.71
N VAL A 172 -16.57 3.61 9.45
CA VAL A 172 -15.49 3.71 10.45
C VAL A 172 -15.91 4.68 11.57
N GLY A 173 -15.89 4.21 12.81
CA GLY A 173 -16.26 5.00 13.99
C GLY A 173 -17.78 5.09 14.28
N ALA A 174 -18.61 4.27 13.63
CA ALA A 174 -20.03 4.15 13.98
C ALA A 174 -20.27 3.45 15.34
N PRO A 175 -21.49 3.53 15.93
CA PRO A 175 -21.83 2.75 17.11
C PRO A 175 -21.57 1.25 16.91
N GLY A 176 -20.85 0.62 17.84
CA GLY A 176 -20.44 -0.79 17.71
C GLY A 176 -19.28 -1.04 16.74
N ALA A 177 -18.61 0.01 16.22
CA ALA A 177 -17.50 -0.11 15.28
C ALA A 177 -16.35 -0.99 15.80
N ALA A 178 -16.08 -0.95 17.10
CA ALA A 178 -15.06 -1.79 17.75
C ALA A 178 -15.42 -3.27 17.71
N GLN A 179 -16.70 -3.62 17.94
CA GLN A 179 -17.19 -5.00 17.91
C GLN A 179 -17.14 -5.59 16.50
N ARG A 180 -17.38 -4.76 15.48
CA ARG A 180 -17.36 -5.16 14.05
C ARG A 180 -15.98 -5.00 13.39
N ALA A 181 -14.99 -4.46 14.12
CA ALA A 181 -13.68 -4.12 13.59
C ALA A 181 -13.74 -3.32 12.26
N THR A 182 -14.68 -2.38 12.14
CA THR A 182 -14.98 -1.67 10.88
C THR A 182 -13.74 -1.06 10.23
N MET A 183 -12.87 -0.42 11.01
CA MET A 183 -11.61 0.15 10.51
C MET A 183 -10.73 -0.92 9.84
N VAL A 184 -10.55 -2.09 10.46
CA VAL A 184 -9.73 -3.17 9.89
C VAL A 184 -10.35 -3.68 8.60
N VAL A 185 -11.67 -3.91 8.58
CA VAL A 185 -12.39 -4.42 7.41
C VAL A 185 -12.33 -3.43 6.25
N VAL A 186 -12.70 -2.16 6.48
CA VAL A 186 -12.71 -1.11 5.45
C VAL A 186 -11.30 -0.86 4.95
N THR A 187 -10.30 -0.77 5.84
CA THR A 187 -8.89 -0.60 5.42
C THR A 187 -8.46 -1.76 4.55
N THR A 188 -8.74 -3.00 4.96
CA THR A 188 -8.31 -4.22 4.25
C THR A 188 -8.95 -4.32 2.87
N LEU A 189 -10.25 -4.05 2.75
CA LEU A 189 -10.93 -4.03 1.46
C LEU A 189 -10.42 -2.89 0.58
N GLY A 190 -10.23 -1.70 1.15
CA GLY A 190 -9.72 -0.52 0.46
C GLY A 190 -8.33 -0.75 -0.12
N ILE A 191 -7.38 -1.29 0.68
CA ILE A 191 -6.02 -1.58 0.20
C ILE A 191 -6.01 -2.71 -0.84
N CYS A 192 -6.88 -3.72 -0.73
CA CYS A 192 -7.03 -4.77 -1.73
C CYS A 192 -7.53 -4.20 -3.07
N ALA A 193 -8.58 -3.38 -3.04
CA ALA A 193 -9.10 -2.72 -4.23
C ALA A 193 -8.06 -1.77 -4.85
N ALA A 194 -7.35 -1.00 -4.02
CA ALA A 194 -6.26 -0.14 -4.44
C ALA A 194 -5.12 -0.93 -5.11
N ALA A 195 -4.70 -2.06 -4.53
CA ALA A 195 -3.68 -2.93 -5.10
C ALA A 195 -4.10 -3.51 -6.45
N ILE A 196 -5.34 -3.97 -6.59
CA ILE A 196 -5.91 -4.49 -7.83
C ILE A 196 -5.95 -3.39 -8.90
N ALA A 197 -6.50 -2.22 -8.56
CA ALA A 197 -6.64 -1.09 -9.48
C ALA A 197 -5.27 -0.57 -9.94
N ALA A 198 -4.35 -0.32 -9.01
CA ALA A 198 -3.00 0.12 -9.31
C ALA A 198 -2.25 -0.91 -10.17
N GLY A 199 -2.29 -2.19 -9.79
CA GLY A 199 -1.66 -3.26 -10.57
C GLY A 199 -2.23 -3.38 -11.98
N THR A 200 -3.55 -3.22 -12.13
CA THR A 200 -4.23 -3.23 -13.44
C THR A 200 -3.74 -2.09 -14.33
N VAL A 201 -3.67 -0.86 -13.80
CA VAL A 201 -3.21 0.32 -14.55
C VAL A 201 -1.71 0.25 -14.87
N ILE A 202 -0.88 -0.17 -13.91
CA ILE A 202 0.54 -0.43 -14.17
C ILE A 202 0.67 -1.46 -15.31
N GLY A 203 -0.07 -2.57 -15.22
CA GLY A 203 -0.06 -3.62 -16.23
C GLY A 203 -0.52 -3.17 -17.62
N SER A 204 -1.46 -2.22 -17.73
CA SER A 204 -1.88 -1.68 -19.02
C SER A 204 -0.83 -0.75 -19.61
N MET A 205 -0.25 0.14 -18.80
CA MET A 205 0.77 1.10 -19.26
C MET A 205 2.10 0.42 -19.67
N LEU A 206 2.40 -0.75 -19.11
CA LEU A 206 3.56 -1.55 -19.53
C LEU A 206 3.40 -2.15 -20.95
N THR A 207 2.16 -2.35 -21.42
CA THR A 207 1.90 -2.85 -22.78
C THR A 207 2.10 -1.82 -23.87
N THR A 208 2.09 -0.53 -23.54
CA THR A 208 2.21 0.53 -24.54
C THR A 208 3.64 0.54 -25.12
N PRO A 209 3.83 0.40 -26.44
CA PRO A 209 5.14 0.51 -27.06
C PRO A 209 5.77 1.86 -26.76
N PHE A 210 7.06 1.89 -26.42
CA PHE A 210 7.78 3.14 -26.27
C PHE A 210 8.13 3.67 -27.66
N THR A 211 7.29 4.52 -28.24
CA THR A 211 7.70 5.34 -29.39
C THR A 211 8.72 6.35 -28.86
N SER A 212 10.00 6.04 -29.01
CA SER A 212 11.08 7.00 -28.80
C SER A 212 10.84 8.15 -29.78
N ARG A 213 10.33 9.28 -29.29
CA ARG A 213 10.57 10.54 -29.99
C ARG A 213 12.04 10.82 -29.81
N THR A 214 12.81 10.48 -30.83
CA THR A 214 14.17 10.97 -31.05
C THR A 214 14.11 12.50 -30.96
N SER A 215 14.71 13.05 -29.92
CA SER A 215 15.09 14.45 -29.83
C SER A 215 16.60 14.52 -29.94
#